data_AF-A0A541BVM1-F1
#
_entry.id   AF-A0A541BVM1-F1
#
_cell.length_a   1.000
_cell.length_b   1.000
_cell.length_c   1.000
_cell.angle_alpha   90.00
_cell.angle_beta   90.00
_cell.angle_gamma   90.00
#
_symmetry.space_group_name_H-M   'P 1'
#
loop_
_entity.id
_entity.type
_entity.pdbx_description
1 polymer ?
#
loop_
_entity_poly.entity_id
_entity_poly.type
_entity_poly.pdbx_seq_one_letter_code
_entity_poly.pdbx_strand_id
1 'polypeptide(L)'
;MKADEPLAFRPRRWQGSAPEGDAAPPRPAAPDDAPAPKRPRRRRSRLRRVVRALAGLAFIGALGAAGAAAYAWHHYGRGLPDHAALKDYEPPVMSRVYAGDSRLLAELAAERRIFVPIDSIPKLVQDAFVSAEDQNFWTHPGVDAIAILRAAITNLQQLGQGRRPVGASTITQQVAKNMLLGNEVSIERKLREAILAMRIEQAMPKERILELYLNEIFLGQGAYGVGAAAMTYFGKALEELTPAEAAYLAALPKAPNNYNPFRHPEAAKSRRDWVLERMAEDGVLDRAAVEAAKATPIQVRPGRFAERVPAEYFAEEVRRQLIERFGEEATTQGGLTVRTSLDPRLQQLADRALREGQIDYDRRRGGWRGPVAKIELPAAQLAAGWTEALAALPRPPGLLPEWRQAVVLEVTAQSARVGWLERPERPNLPPRPRIMTMPLAEMAWARPALPENRLGPAPRAATEVVSVGDVVLVEPLPAEPAV
;
A
#
# COMPACT_ATOMS: atom_id res chain seq x y z
N MET A 1 -69.23 19.90 7.61
CA MET A 1 -68.99 18.47 7.31
C MET A 1 -67.88 18.03 8.26
N LYS A 2 -68.17 16.96 9.02
CA LYS A 2 -67.51 16.41 10.22
C LYS A 2 -66.05 16.81 10.54
N ALA A 3 -65.90 17.35 11.74
CA ALA A 3 -64.70 17.34 12.57
C ALA A 3 -64.50 15.95 13.21
N ASP A 4 -63.26 15.63 13.59
CA ASP A 4 -62.98 14.90 14.84
C ASP A 4 -61.54 15.20 15.32
N GLU A 5 -61.48 15.71 16.55
CA GLU A 5 -60.31 16.00 17.36
C GLU A 5 -59.75 14.73 18.06
N PRO A 6 -58.49 14.75 18.54
CA PRO A 6 -57.83 13.60 19.14
C PRO A 6 -58.18 13.41 20.62
N LEU A 7 -58.39 12.16 21.03
CA LEU A 7 -58.67 11.75 22.41
C LEU A 7 -57.39 11.60 23.25
N ALA A 8 -57.32 12.36 24.36
CA ALA A 8 -56.33 12.24 25.42
C ALA A 8 -56.79 11.28 26.52
N PHE A 9 -55.90 10.41 26.99
CA PHE A 9 -56.14 9.48 28.10
C PHE A 9 -55.44 9.97 29.38
N ARG A 10 -56.20 10.10 30.48
CA ARG A 10 -55.69 10.22 31.86
C ARG A 10 -56.34 9.15 32.77
N PRO A 11 -55.65 8.67 33.82
CA PRO A 11 -56.02 7.45 34.53
C PRO A 11 -57.04 7.70 35.65
N ARG A 12 -57.91 6.72 35.92
CA ARG A 12 -58.76 6.68 37.13
C ARG A 12 -58.42 5.49 38.03
N ARG A 13 -58.20 5.84 39.28
CA ARG A 13 -58.06 5.01 40.48
C ARG A 13 -59.39 4.33 40.79
N TRP A 14 -59.38 3.05 41.13
CA TRP A 14 -60.57 2.34 41.63
C TRP A 14 -60.36 2.00 43.11
N GLN A 15 -61.28 2.48 43.94
CA GLN A 15 -61.49 2.11 45.35
C GLN A 15 -62.92 1.57 45.46
N GLY A 16 -63.09 0.45 46.14
CA GLY A 16 -64.37 -0.08 46.63
C GLY A 16 -64.10 -1.44 47.28
N SER A 17 -63.97 -1.54 48.60
CA SER A 17 -65.01 -1.62 49.64
C SER A 17 -65.91 -2.85 49.48
N ALA A 18 -65.77 -3.75 50.46
CA ALA A 18 -66.51 -4.99 50.66
C ALA A 18 -68.00 -4.77 50.98
N PRO A 19 -68.77 -5.85 51.01
CA PRO A 19 -69.62 -6.07 52.18
C PRO A 19 -69.50 -7.47 52.79
N GLU A 20 -69.75 -7.49 54.11
CA GLU A 20 -70.23 -8.60 54.94
C GLU A 20 -71.32 -9.39 54.19
N GLY A 21 -71.54 -10.69 54.35
CA GLY A 21 -71.24 -11.63 55.42
C GLY A 21 -72.48 -12.53 55.46
N ASP A 22 -72.33 -13.84 55.32
CA ASP A 22 -73.41 -14.76 55.70
C ASP A 22 -72.91 -16.19 55.92
N ALA A 23 -73.69 -16.89 56.72
CA ALA A 23 -73.34 -18.01 57.58
C ALA A 23 -72.82 -19.29 56.91
N ALA A 24 -72.02 -20.03 57.68
CA ALA A 24 -71.51 -21.36 57.37
C ALA A 24 -72.53 -22.48 57.62
N PRO A 25 -72.39 -23.62 56.90
CA PRO A 25 -72.67 -24.96 57.44
C PRO A 25 -71.43 -25.89 57.33
N PRO A 26 -71.47 -27.11 57.92
CA PRO A 26 -70.37 -27.60 58.76
C PRO A 26 -69.31 -28.45 58.04
N ARG A 27 -68.16 -28.56 58.72
CA ARG A 27 -66.97 -29.35 58.34
C ARG A 27 -67.25 -30.85 58.31
N PRO A 28 -66.69 -31.60 57.33
CA PRO A 28 -66.33 -32.99 57.50
C PRO A 28 -64.92 -33.12 58.11
N ALA A 29 -64.73 -34.23 58.82
CA ALA A 29 -63.55 -34.59 59.60
C ALA A 29 -62.25 -34.71 58.78
N ALA A 30 -61.14 -34.44 59.46
CA ALA A 30 -59.78 -34.57 58.97
C ALA A 30 -59.36 -36.04 58.76
N PRO A 31 -58.48 -36.32 57.79
CA PRO A 31 -57.56 -37.43 57.88
C PRO A 31 -56.15 -36.97 58.32
N ASP A 32 -55.54 -37.91 59.03
CA ASP A 32 -54.25 -37.92 59.72
C ASP A 32 -53.01 -37.43 58.97
N ASP A 33 -52.09 -36.90 59.78
CA ASP A 33 -50.63 -37.06 59.75
C ASP A 33 -49.96 -37.31 58.38
N ALA A 34 -49.49 -36.21 57.79
CA ALA A 34 -48.35 -36.23 56.87
C ALA A 34 -47.25 -35.29 57.41
N PRO A 35 -46.00 -35.76 57.60
CA PRO A 35 -44.93 -34.90 58.11
C PRO A 35 -44.53 -33.87 57.06
N ALA A 36 -44.55 -32.59 57.45
CA ALA A 36 -44.16 -31.47 56.59
C ALA A 36 -42.70 -31.61 56.07
N PRO A 37 -42.43 -31.39 54.77
CA PRO A 37 -41.05 -31.32 54.29
C PRO A 37 -40.36 -30.06 54.84
N LYS A 38 -39.27 -30.28 55.58
CA LYS A 38 -38.41 -29.20 56.10
C LYS A 38 -37.86 -28.36 54.94
N ARG A 39 -38.31 -27.10 54.83
CA ARG A 39 -37.75 -26.11 53.89
C ARG A 39 -36.24 -25.96 54.11
N PRO A 40 -35.37 -26.02 53.08
CA PRO A 40 -33.94 -25.78 53.25
C PRO A 40 -33.65 -24.28 53.39
N ARG A 41 -33.89 -23.72 54.58
CA ARG A 41 -33.47 -22.37 54.97
C ARG A 41 -31.99 -22.39 55.39
N ARG A 42 -31.02 -22.45 54.45
CA ARG A 42 -29.62 -22.03 54.74
C ARG A 42 -28.64 -21.87 53.56
N ARG A 43 -29.01 -22.14 52.29
CA ARG A 43 -28.07 -21.99 51.15
C ARG A 43 -28.00 -20.60 50.51
N ARG A 44 -29.03 -19.76 50.62
CA ARG A 44 -29.05 -18.42 49.98
C ARG A 44 -28.12 -17.37 50.64
N SER A 45 -27.71 -17.54 51.91
CA SER A 45 -26.88 -16.54 52.63
C SER A 45 -25.37 -16.70 52.39
N ARG A 46 -24.90 -17.87 51.96
CA ARG A 46 -23.51 -18.09 51.55
C ARG A 46 -23.26 -17.58 50.13
N LEU A 47 -24.19 -17.84 49.21
CA LEU A 47 -24.12 -17.29 47.84
C LEU A 47 -24.13 -15.75 47.83
N ARG A 48 -24.99 -15.11 48.63
CA ARG A 48 -25.00 -13.63 48.78
C ARG A 48 -23.70 -13.08 49.38
N ARG A 49 -23.04 -13.82 50.28
CA ARG A 49 -21.73 -13.44 50.82
C ARG A 49 -20.61 -13.57 49.80
N VAL A 50 -20.62 -14.65 49.00
CA VAL A 50 -19.67 -14.85 47.90
C VAL A 50 -19.86 -13.77 46.82
N VAL A 51 -21.09 -13.47 46.41
CA VAL A 51 -21.38 -12.41 45.43
C VAL A 51 -20.95 -11.03 45.95
N ARG A 52 -21.19 -10.71 47.23
CA ARG A 52 -20.72 -9.45 47.83
C ARG A 52 -19.20 -9.39 47.96
N ALA A 53 -18.54 -10.50 48.29
CA ALA A 53 -17.09 -10.58 48.34
C ALA A 53 -16.46 -10.41 46.95
N LEU A 54 -17.03 -11.05 45.92
CA LEU A 54 -16.61 -10.87 44.52
C LEU A 54 -16.87 -9.45 44.02
N ALA A 55 -18.02 -8.86 44.35
CA ALA A 55 -18.31 -7.47 44.01
C ALA A 55 -17.38 -6.49 44.74
N GLY A 56 -17.04 -6.75 46.00
CA GLY A 56 -16.06 -5.97 46.77
C GLY A 56 -14.65 -6.08 46.20
N LEU A 57 -14.23 -7.28 45.79
CA LEU A 57 -12.94 -7.51 45.13
C LEU A 57 -12.88 -6.81 43.77
N ALA A 58 -13.96 -6.88 42.99
CA ALA A 58 -14.08 -6.17 41.71
C ALA A 58 -14.04 -4.64 41.91
N PHE A 59 -14.68 -4.12 42.96
CA PHE A 59 -14.65 -2.70 43.29
C PHE A 59 -13.26 -2.23 43.71
N ILE A 60 -12.55 -2.98 44.56
CA ILE A 60 -11.16 -2.70 44.94
C ILE A 60 -10.24 -2.77 43.70
N GLY A 61 -10.44 -3.76 42.84
CA GLY A 61 -9.73 -3.87 41.57
C GLY A 61 -9.97 -2.67 40.65
N ALA A 62 -11.22 -2.21 40.54
CA ALA A 62 -11.58 -1.03 39.75
C ALA A 62 -10.96 0.26 40.31
N LEU A 63 -10.94 0.44 41.63
CA LEU A 63 -10.27 1.56 42.28
C LEU A 63 -8.75 1.53 42.06
N GLY A 64 -8.14 0.34 42.16
CA GLY A 64 -6.73 0.15 41.86
C GLY A 64 -6.39 0.49 40.41
N ALA A 65 -7.21 0.03 39.46
CA ALA A 65 -7.07 0.35 38.04
C ALA A 65 -7.25 1.85 37.76
N ALA A 66 -8.23 2.50 38.39
CA ALA A 66 -8.43 3.94 38.28
C ALA A 66 -7.25 4.73 38.85
N GLY A 67 -6.70 4.31 39.99
CA GLY A 67 -5.50 4.90 40.58
C GLY A 67 -4.27 4.74 39.68
N ALA A 68 -4.07 3.55 39.11
CA ALA A 68 -3.01 3.28 38.15
C ALA A 68 -3.15 4.13 36.87
N ALA A 69 -4.37 4.27 36.35
CA ALA A 69 -4.66 5.12 35.19
C ALA A 69 -4.40 6.61 35.49
N ALA A 70 -4.81 7.09 36.67
CA ALA A 70 -4.55 8.47 37.11
C ALA A 70 -3.05 8.74 37.29
N TYR A 71 -2.31 7.78 37.87
CA TYR A 71 -0.85 7.84 37.97
C TYR A 71 -0.20 7.88 36.59
N ALA A 72 -0.60 6.98 35.68
CA ALA A 72 -0.09 6.94 34.32
C ALA A 72 -0.38 8.25 33.57
N TRP A 73 -1.59 8.80 33.69
CA TRP A 73 -1.95 10.10 33.11
C TRP A 73 -1.07 11.23 33.64
N HIS A 74 -0.85 11.28 34.95
CA HIS A 74 -0.06 12.33 35.58
C HIS A 74 1.44 12.21 35.26
N HIS A 75 1.98 10.99 35.26
CA HIS A 75 3.40 10.74 35.05
C HIS A 75 3.77 10.83 33.56
N TYR A 76 3.06 10.10 32.70
CA TYR A 76 3.35 10.04 31.26
C TYR A 76 2.70 11.17 30.45
N GLY A 77 1.74 11.90 31.03
CA GLY A 77 1.15 13.08 30.41
C GLY A 77 1.98 14.36 30.55
N ARG A 78 3.04 14.32 31.35
CA ARG A 78 4.01 15.43 31.51
C ARG A 78 5.04 15.39 30.38
N GLY A 79 5.38 16.56 29.83
CA GLY A 79 6.38 16.69 28.78
C GLY A 79 5.97 16.10 27.43
N LEU A 80 4.67 15.86 27.21
CA LEU A 80 4.18 15.46 25.90
C LEU A 80 4.35 16.64 24.91
N PRO A 81 4.69 16.35 23.64
CA PRO A 81 4.74 17.35 22.58
C PRO A 81 3.44 18.13 22.48
N ASP A 82 3.54 19.38 22.04
CA ASP A 82 2.36 20.17 21.73
C ASP A 82 1.64 19.60 20.50
N HIS A 83 0.33 19.47 20.63
CA HIS A 83 -0.56 18.93 19.60
C HIS A 83 -1.33 20.05 18.89
N ALA A 84 -1.25 21.30 19.36
CA ALA A 84 -1.85 22.44 18.69
C ALA A 84 -1.29 22.63 17.27
N ALA A 85 0.00 22.37 17.08
CA ALA A 85 0.66 22.44 15.77
C ALA A 85 0.08 21.47 14.73
N LEU A 86 -0.59 20.38 15.14
CA LEU A 86 -1.24 19.46 14.21
C LEU A 86 -2.48 20.07 13.53
N LYS A 87 -3.11 21.06 14.16
CA LYS A 87 -4.30 21.70 13.61
C LYS A 87 -3.97 22.43 12.31
N ASP A 88 -2.86 23.16 12.31
CA ASP A 88 -2.37 23.97 11.19
C ASP A 88 -1.23 23.26 10.43
N TYR A 89 -1.08 21.95 10.64
CA TYR A 89 -0.05 21.17 9.95
C TYR A 89 -0.31 21.13 8.44
N GLU A 90 0.67 21.61 7.69
CA GLU A 90 0.77 21.44 6.25
C GLU A 90 1.88 20.41 5.99
N PRO A 91 1.55 19.25 5.40
CA PRO A 91 2.54 18.23 5.13
C PRO A 91 3.55 18.71 4.10
N PRO A 92 4.81 18.25 4.19
CA PRO A 92 5.82 18.59 3.21
C PRO A 92 5.41 18.11 1.82
N VAL A 93 5.46 19.01 0.84
CA VAL A 93 5.04 18.76 -0.55
C VAL A 93 6.29 18.60 -1.41
N MET A 94 6.27 17.63 -2.32
CA MET A 94 7.36 17.44 -3.26
C MET A 94 7.51 18.63 -4.21
N SER A 95 8.75 19.01 -4.50
CA SER A 95 9.03 20.03 -5.52
C SER A 95 8.97 19.41 -6.92
N ARG A 96 8.42 20.15 -7.88
CA ARG A 96 8.30 19.74 -9.28
C ARG A 96 9.20 20.58 -10.16
N VAL A 97 10.00 19.91 -10.96
CA VAL A 97 10.92 20.51 -11.93
C VAL A 97 10.39 20.26 -13.33
N TYR A 98 10.30 21.32 -14.11
CA TYR A 98 9.78 21.33 -15.46
C TYR A 98 10.88 21.74 -16.45
N ALA A 99 10.85 21.17 -17.64
CA ALA A 99 11.62 21.64 -18.78
C ALA A 99 11.14 23.04 -19.24
N GLY A 100 11.88 23.66 -20.14
CA GLY A 100 11.55 24.97 -20.70
C GLY A 100 10.19 24.99 -21.42
N ASP A 101 9.75 23.84 -21.94
CA ASP A 101 8.45 23.63 -22.59
C ASP A 101 7.34 23.15 -21.64
N SER A 102 7.56 23.25 -20.33
CA SER A 102 6.61 22.86 -19.27
C SER A 102 6.32 21.37 -19.14
N ARG A 103 7.03 20.48 -19.85
CA ARG A 103 6.98 19.04 -19.52
C ARG A 103 7.67 18.76 -18.20
N LEU A 104 7.16 17.77 -17.47
CA LEU A 104 7.75 17.35 -16.21
C LEU A 104 9.14 16.75 -16.46
N LEU A 105 10.13 17.26 -15.76
CA LEU A 105 11.51 16.76 -15.80
C LEU A 105 11.78 15.86 -14.61
N ALA A 106 11.53 16.35 -13.39
CA ALA A 106 11.80 15.61 -12.16
C ALA A 106 10.86 16.01 -11.02
N GLU A 107 10.71 15.12 -10.06
CA GLU A 107 10.03 15.37 -8.79
C GLU A 107 11.06 15.16 -7.68
N LEU A 108 11.31 16.22 -6.90
CA LEU A 108 12.29 16.21 -5.82
C LEU A 108 11.54 16.05 -4.50
N ALA A 109 11.73 14.90 -3.86
CA ALA A 109 11.08 14.57 -2.60
C ALA A 109 11.95 13.63 -1.78
N ALA A 110 12.02 13.86 -0.47
CA ALA A 110 12.50 12.83 0.46
C ALA A 110 11.45 11.70 0.61
N GLU A 111 10.17 12.11 0.66
CA GLU A 111 9.01 11.24 0.79
C GLU A 111 7.96 11.69 -0.25
N ARG A 112 7.46 10.78 -1.09
CA ARG A 112 6.47 11.16 -2.11
C ARG A 112 5.11 11.30 -1.45
N ARG A 113 4.74 12.55 -1.15
CA ARG A 113 3.41 12.94 -0.66
C ARG A 113 2.61 13.65 -1.75
N ILE A 114 1.32 13.36 -1.81
CA ILE A 114 0.32 14.16 -2.51
C ILE A 114 -0.74 14.47 -1.47
N PHE A 115 -0.73 15.72 -0.97
CA PHE A 115 -1.75 16.15 -0.04
C PHE A 115 -3.10 16.21 -0.74
N VAL A 116 -4.10 15.57 -0.15
CA VAL A 116 -5.49 15.61 -0.58
C VAL A 116 -6.35 15.99 0.62
N PRO A 117 -7.10 17.10 0.54
CA PRO A 117 -8.03 17.47 1.61
C PRO A 117 -9.14 16.43 1.75
N ILE A 118 -9.66 16.27 2.97
CA ILE A 118 -10.59 15.18 3.32
C ILE A 118 -11.86 15.19 2.46
N ASP A 119 -12.33 16.37 2.07
CA ASP A 119 -13.51 16.54 1.21
C ASP A 119 -13.29 16.03 -0.22
N SER A 120 -12.02 15.98 -0.66
CA SER A 120 -11.61 15.40 -1.95
C SER A 120 -11.22 13.93 -1.84
N ILE A 121 -11.16 13.35 -0.63
CA ILE A 121 -10.95 11.90 -0.46
C ILE A 121 -12.32 11.21 -0.55
N PRO A 122 -12.58 10.33 -1.51
CA PRO A 122 -13.88 9.65 -1.63
C PRO A 122 -14.22 8.85 -0.38
N LYS A 123 -15.50 8.84 0.00
CA LYS A 123 -15.99 8.07 1.17
C LYS A 123 -15.57 6.60 1.12
N LEU A 124 -15.62 5.97 -0.06
CA LEU A 124 -15.16 4.60 -0.25
C LEU A 124 -13.72 4.38 0.26
N VAL A 125 -12.82 5.34 0.02
CA VAL A 125 -11.43 5.27 0.47
C VAL A 125 -11.37 5.50 1.97
N GLN A 126 -12.05 6.54 2.48
CA GLN A 126 -12.12 6.80 3.93
C GLN A 126 -12.61 5.57 4.71
N ASP A 127 -13.73 5.01 4.27
CA ASP A 127 -14.37 3.85 4.88
C ASP A 127 -13.52 2.59 4.79
N ALA A 128 -12.78 2.37 3.69
CA ALA A 128 -11.87 1.24 3.58
C ALA A 128 -10.79 1.26 4.68
N PHE A 129 -10.20 2.43 4.95
CA PHE A 129 -9.19 2.57 6.01
C PHE A 129 -9.81 2.48 7.41
N VAL A 130 -10.95 3.14 7.64
CA VAL A 130 -11.69 3.06 8.92
C VAL A 130 -12.08 1.61 9.22
N SER A 131 -12.66 0.89 8.27
CA SER A 131 -13.02 -0.53 8.45
C SER A 131 -11.83 -1.44 8.71
N ALA A 132 -10.68 -1.17 8.06
CA ALA A 132 -9.48 -1.99 8.20
C ALA A 132 -8.74 -1.77 9.53
N GLU A 133 -8.67 -0.52 9.98
CA GLU A 133 -7.77 -0.12 11.07
C GLU A 133 -8.53 0.23 12.36
N ASP A 134 -9.74 0.78 12.29
CA ASP A 134 -10.46 1.35 13.44
C ASP A 134 -11.98 1.47 13.24
N GLN A 135 -12.71 0.35 13.35
CA GLN A 135 -14.17 0.28 13.08
C GLN A 135 -15.01 1.27 13.90
N ASN A 136 -14.56 1.61 15.12
CA ASN A 136 -15.28 2.52 16.01
C ASN A 136 -14.76 3.96 15.92
N PHE A 137 -13.96 4.29 14.90
CA PHE A 137 -13.25 5.56 14.77
C PHE A 137 -14.13 6.76 15.07
N TRP A 138 -15.34 6.82 14.51
CA TRP A 138 -16.25 7.95 14.65
C TRP A 138 -16.83 8.13 16.07
N THR A 139 -16.67 7.14 16.97
CA THR A 139 -17.36 7.11 18.26
C THR A 139 -16.44 7.16 19.48
N HIS A 140 -15.22 6.61 19.37
CA HIS A 140 -14.32 6.55 20.53
C HIS A 140 -13.57 7.90 20.71
N PRO A 141 -13.18 8.28 21.94
CA PRO A 141 -12.48 9.55 22.20
C PRO A 141 -10.95 9.40 22.07
N GLY A 142 -10.45 8.91 20.93
CA GLY A 142 -9.01 8.66 20.69
C GLY A 142 -8.49 7.28 21.07
N VAL A 143 -9.11 6.61 22.04
CA VAL A 143 -8.77 5.22 22.41
C VAL A 143 -10.04 4.37 22.43
N ASP A 144 -10.02 3.23 21.75
CA ASP A 144 -11.13 2.28 21.77
C ASP A 144 -10.95 1.27 22.92
N ALA A 145 -11.62 1.55 24.04
CA ALA A 145 -11.63 0.66 25.20
C ALA A 145 -12.27 -0.71 24.91
N ILE A 146 -13.26 -0.76 24.01
CA ILE A 146 -13.95 -2.00 23.63
C ILE A 146 -13.01 -2.87 22.79
N ALA A 147 -12.31 -2.28 21.81
CA ALA A 147 -11.31 -2.99 21.02
C ALA A 147 -10.13 -3.48 21.88
N ILE A 148 -9.66 -2.68 22.84
CA ILE A 148 -8.60 -3.09 23.77
C ILE A 148 -9.05 -4.29 24.61
N LEU A 149 -10.24 -4.24 25.19
CA LEU A 149 -10.78 -5.35 25.99
C LEU A 149 -10.98 -6.60 25.14
N ARG A 150 -11.53 -6.45 23.93
CA ARG A 150 -11.69 -7.55 22.96
C ARG A 150 -10.34 -8.19 22.63
N ALA A 151 -9.35 -7.37 22.26
CA ALA A 151 -8.00 -7.85 21.95
C ALA A 151 -7.35 -8.54 23.16
N ALA A 152 -7.51 -8.02 24.38
CA ALA A 152 -6.99 -8.66 25.59
C ALA A 152 -7.62 -10.05 25.82
N ILE A 153 -8.94 -10.18 25.69
CA ILE A 153 -9.64 -11.47 25.83
C ILE A 153 -9.19 -12.45 24.74
N THR A 154 -9.13 -12.00 23.48
CA THR A 154 -8.70 -12.83 22.35
C THR A 154 -7.26 -13.29 22.50
N ASN A 155 -6.35 -12.41 22.92
CA ASN A 155 -4.96 -12.75 23.15
C ASN A 155 -4.80 -13.72 24.33
N LEU A 156 -5.60 -13.57 25.40
CA LEU A 156 -5.65 -14.50 26.52
C LEU A 156 -6.14 -15.90 26.12
N GLN A 157 -7.14 -15.98 25.23
CA GLN A 157 -7.61 -17.24 24.68
C GLN A 157 -6.61 -17.92 23.74
N GLN A 158 -5.74 -17.12 23.10
CA GLN A 158 -4.72 -17.59 22.15
C GLN A 158 -3.35 -17.85 22.82
N LEU A 159 -3.20 -17.55 24.11
CA LEU A 159 -1.98 -17.83 24.87
C LEU A 159 -1.67 -19.34 24.81
N GLY A 160 -0.43 -19.66 24.40
CA GLY A 160 0.04 -21.04 24.22
C GLY A 160 -0.23 -21.66 22.83
N GLN A 161 -0.95 -20.97 21.93
CA GLN A 161 -1.25 -21.48 20.58
C GLN A 161 -0.26 -21.01 19.50
N GLY A 162 0.79 -20.26 19.86
CA GLY A 162 1.78 -19.72 18.91
C GLY A 162 1.22 -18.69 17.91
N ARG A 163 0.00 -18.18 18.12
CA ARG A 163 -0.65 -17.20 17.25
C ARG A 163 -0.16 -15.78 17.56
N ARG A 164 -0.08 -14.94 16.52
CA ARG A 164 0.32 -13.53 16.68
C ARG A 164 -0.77 -12.74 17.43
N PRO A 165 -0.40 -11.90 18.40
CA PRO A 165 -1.37 -11.07 19.12
C PRO A 165 -2.17 -10.15 18.19
N VAL A 166 -3.46 -9.99 18.49
CA VAL A 166 -4.32 -9.00 17.86
C VAL A 166 -4.02 -7.63 18.47
N GLY A 167 -3.83 -6.63 17.61
CA GLY A 167 -3.64 -5.23 18.02
C GLY A 167 -4.98 -4.51 18.23
N ALA A 168 -4.94 -3.39 18.96
CA ALA A 168 -6.10 -2.53 19.24
C ALA A 168 -5.72 -1.04 19.19
N SER A 169 -4.81 -0.67 18.27
CA SER A 169 -4.41 0.75 18.12
C SER A 169 -5.41 1.47 17.22
N THR A 170 -5.83 2.67 17.62
CA THR A 170 -6.75 3.52 16.86
C THR A 170 -6.03 4.35 15.81
N ILE A 171 -6.76 4.90 14.84
CA ILE A 171 -6.22 5.83 13.85
C ILE A 171 -5.57 7.04 14.55
N THR A 172 -6.24 7.61 15.55
CA THR A 172 -5.72 8.76 16.32
C THR A 172 -4.41 8.43 17.05
N GLN A 173 -4.27 7.21 17.59
CA GLN A 173 -2.99 6.77 18.16
C GLN A 173 -1.90 6.64 17.09
N GLN A 174 -2.23 6.21 15.87
CA GLN A 174 -1.27 6.15 14.77
C GLN A 174 -0.81 7.55 14.34
N VAL A 175 -1.72 8.54 14.30
CA VAL A 175 -1.37 9.96 14.07
C VAL A 175 -0.41 10.46 15.15
N ALA A 176 -0.75 10.26 16.43
CA ALA A 176 0.10 10.66 17.56
C ALA A 176 1.50 10.02 17.49
N LYS A 177 1.56 8.73 17.13
CA LYS A 177 2.81 8.00 16.97
C LYS A 177 3.67 8.59 15.84
N ASN A 178 3.10 8.66 14.65
CA ASN A 178 3.85 8.98 13.43
C ASN A 178 4.32 10.44 13.40
N MET A 179 3.54 11.35 13.99
CA MET A 179 3.82 12.79 13.88
C MET A 179 4.50 13.39 15.11
N LEU A 180 4.34 12.82 16.31
CA LEU A 180 4.79 13.48 17.55
C LEU A 180 5.73 12.64 18.43
N LEU A 181 5.66 11.30 18.41
CA LEU A 181 6.38 10.45 19.38
C LEU A 181 7.47 9.55 18.80
N GLY A 182 7.54 9.40 17.47
CA GLY A 182 8.53 8.54 16.81
C GLY A 182 8.29 7.03 16.98
N ASN A 183 9.28 6.23 16.58
CA ASN A 183 9.13 4.78 16.32
C ASN A 183 9.70 3.83 17.41
N GLU A 184 10.09 4.32 18.59
CA GLU A 184 10.72 3.49 19.63
C GLU A 184 9.78 2.46 20.26
N VAL A 185 10.11 1.17 20.29
CA VAL A 185 9.16 0.16 20.82
C VAL A 185 9.22 0.09 22.36
N SER A 186 8.35 0.84 23.07
CA SER A 186 8.20 0.77 24.53
C SER A 186 6.75 0.90 25.02
N ILE A 187 6.44 0.30 26.18
CA ILE A 187 5.13 0.43 26.85
C ILE A 187 4.88 1.87 27.28
N GLU A 188 5.92 2.55 27.76
CA GLU A 188 5.86 3.96 28.11
C GLU A 188 5.42 4.84 26.94
N ARG A 189 6.04 4.67 25.75
CA ARG A 189 5.59 5.39 24.55
C ARG A 189 4.14 5.06 24.23
N LYS A 190 3.71 3.80 24.40
CA LYS A 190 2.32 3.42 24.12
C LYS A 190 1.31 4.11 25.06
N LEU A 191 1.67 4.33 26.32
CA LEU A 191 0.86 5.13 27.26
C LEU A 191 0.85 6.61 26.86
N ARG A 192 2.00 7.16 26.47
CA ARG A 192 2.11 8.52 25.94
C ARG A 192 1.25 8.72 24.68
N GLU A 193 1.26 7.77 23.74
CA GLU A 193 0.40 7.76 22.56
C GLU A 193 -1.08 7.80 22.92
N ALA A 194 -1.52 6.99 23.89
CA ALA A 194 -2.92 6.94 24.30
C ALA A 194 -3.38 8.28 24.92
N ILE A 195 -2.55 8.89 25.77
CA ILE A 195 -2.82 10.22 26.36
C ILE A 195 -2.87 11.29 25.27
N LEU A 196 -1.89 11.27 24.36
CA LEU A 196 -1.80 12.24 23.26
C LEU A 196 -2.96 12.10 22.28
N ALA A 197 -3.39 10.88 21.95
CA ALA A 197 -4.56 10.63 21.12
C ALA A 197 -5.83 11.23 21.75
N MET A 198 -6.05 11.05 23.05
CA MET A 198 -7.17 11.68 23.75
C MET A 198 -7.12 13.22 23.70
N ARG A 199 -5.92 13.83 23.76
CA ARG A 199 -5.76 15.29 23.64
C ARG A 199 -6.01 15.80 22.22
N ILE A 200 -5.52 15.08 21.21
CA ILE A 200 -5.77 15.40 19.79
C ILE A 200 -7.29 15.44 19.53
N GLU A 201 -8.03 14.47 20.02
CA GLU A 201 -9.50 14.36 19.84
C GLU A 201 -10.29 15.48 20.52
N GLN A 202 -9.73 16.07 21.58
CA GLN A 202 -10.32 17.25 22.21
C GLN A 202 -10.01 18.54 21.44
N ALA A 203 -8.91 18.55 20.68
CA ALA A 203 -8.41 19.74 20.00
C ALA A 203 -8.91 19.89 18.55
N MET A 204 -9.28 18.79 17.88
CA MET A 204 -9.70 18.80 16.47
C MET A 204 -10.77 17.75 16.15
N PRO A 205 -11.59 17.97 15.11
CA PRO A 205 -12.64 17.05 14.72
C PRO A 205 -12.09 15.77 14.04
N LYS A 206 -12.89 14.71 14.03
CA LYS A 206 -12.54 13.38 13.48
C LYS A 206 -12.10 13.44 12.02
N GLU A 207 -12.74 14.28 11.24
CA GLU A 207 -12.47 14.47 9.82
C GLU A 207 -11.03 14.97 9.61
N ARG A 208 -10.58 15.93 10.43
CA ARG A 208 -9.20 16.44 10.37
C ARG A 208 -8.19 15.38 10.83
N ILE A 209 -8.52 14.57 11.83
CA ILE A 209 -7.65 13.46 12.28
C ILE A 209 -7.49 12.43 11.16
N LEU A 210 -8.59 12.08 10.50
CA LEU A 210 -8.59 11.14 9.38
C LEU A 210 -7.82 11.72 8.19
N GLU A 211 -7.97 13.02 7.90
CA GLU A 211 -7.21 13.72 6.86
C GLU A 211 -5.70 13.62 7.09
N LEU A 212 -5.25 13.94 8.31
CA LEU A 212 -3.84 13.83 8.69
C LEU A 212 -3.36 12.39 8.53
N TYR A 213 -4.13 11.42 9.02
CA TYR A 213 -3.78 10.01 8.90
C TYR A 213 -3.63 9.56 7.44
N LEU A 214 -4.63 9.84 6.60
CA LEU A 214 -4.66 9.41 5.21
C LEU A 214 -3.61 10.11 4.35
N ASN A 215 -3.10 11.28 4.75
CA ASN A 215 -2.02 11.97 4.04
C ASN A 215 -0.62 11.61 4.56
N GLU A 216 -0.50 11.17 5.81
CA GLU A 216 0.81 10.86 6.42
C GLU A 216 1.20 9.39 6.38
N ILE A 217 0.23 8.46 6.33
CA ILE A 217 0.52 7.05 6.47
C ILE A 217 1.43 6.53 5.35
N PHE A 218 2.50 5.82 5.71
CA PHE A 218 3.37 5.17 4.73
C PHE A 218 2.69 3.93 4.14
N LEU A 219 2.52 3.91 2.82
CA LEU A 219 1.83 2.85 2.09
C LEU A 219 2.77 2.02 1.22
N GLY A 220 4.10 2.18 1.36
CA GLY A 220 5.09 1.41 0.61
C GLY A 220 5.50 2.07 -0.71
N GLN A 221 6.54 1.55 -1.35
CA GLN A 221 7.10 2.09 -2.61
C GLN A 221 7.46 3.58 -2.56
N GLY A 222 7.82 4.09 -1.38
CA GLY A 222 8.12 5.51 -1.16
C GLY A 222 6.89 6.43 -1.19
N ALA A 223 5.67 5.88 -1.24
CA ALA A 223 4.42 6.61 -1.23
C ALA A 223 3.93 6.84 0.21
N TYR A 224 3.73 8.12 0.54
CA TYR A 224 3.18 8.58 1.80
C TYR A 224 1.83 9.24 1.53
N GLY A 225 0.81 8.74 2.19
CA GLY A 225 -0.57 9.11 1.99
C GLY A 225 -1.26 8.44 0.80
N VAL A 226 -2.60 8.45 0.84
CA VAL A 226 -3.45 7.73 -0.11
C VAL A 226 -3.37 8.29 -1.53
N GLY A 227 -3.22 9.60 -1.70
CA GLY A 227 -3.09 10.23 -3.02
C GLY A 227 -1.85 9.76 -3.76
N ALA A 228 -0.69 9.79 -3.08
CA ALA A 228 0.57 9.29 -3.65
C ALA A 228 0.50 7.79 -3.92
N ALA A 229 -0.15 7.02 -3.04
CA ALA A 229 -0.28 5.58 -3.21
C ALA A 229 -1.19 5.21 -4.39
N ALA A 230 -2.31 5.89 -4.59
CA ALA A 230 -3.20 5.67 -5.73
C ALA A 230 -2.46 5.86 -7.07
N MET A 231 -1.66 6.91 -7.18
CA MET A 231 -0.81 7.14 -8.35
C MET A 231 0.31 6.10 -8.48
N THR A 232 0.97 5.76 -7.38
CA THR A 232 2.11 4.83 -7.36
C THR A 232 1.69 3.40 -7.73
N TYR A 233 0.53 2.95 -7.26
CA TYR A 233 0.06 1.58 -7.47
C TYR A 233 -0.88 1.44 -8.66
N PHE A 234 -1.72 2.42 -8.95
CA PHE A 234 -2.78 2.30 -9.97
C PHE A 234 -2.75 3.38 -11.05
N GLY A 235 -2.01 4.47 -10.83
CA GLY A 235 -1.94 5.57 -11.79
C GLY A 235 -3.27 6.29 -11.95
N LYS A 236 -4.07 6.33 -10.87
CA LYS A 236 -5.43 6.82 -10.85
C LYS A 236 -5.60 7.95 -9.83
N ALA A 237 -6.55 8.83 -10.09
CA ALA A 237 -7.08 9.71 -9.05
C ALA A 237 -7.86 8.89 -8.01
N LEU A 238 -8.06 9.43 -6.81
CA LEU A 238 -8.73 8.69 -5.72
C LEU A 238 -10.17 8.32 -6.08
N GLU A 239 -10.84 9.20 -6.82
CA GLU A 239 -12.24 9.09 -7.28
C GLU A 239 -12.44 7.93 -8.26
N GLU A 240 -11.36 7.49 -8.91
CA GLU A 240 -11.37 6.40 -9.89
C GLU A 240 -11.03 5.04 -9.27
N LEU A 241 -10.75 5.00 -7.97
CA LEU A 241 -10.42 3.77 -7.27
C LEU A 241 -11.67 2.89 -7.12
N THR A 242 -11.50 1.63 -7.53
CA THR A 242 -12.51 0.58 -7.29
C THR A 242 -12.47 0.12 -5.83
N PRO A 243 -13.52 -0.57 -5.31
CA PRO A 243 -13.50 -1.13 -3.96
C PRO A 243 -12.31 -2.07 -3.71
N ALA A 244 -11.92 -2.86 -4.70
CA ALA A 244 -10.76 -3.74 -4.60
C ALA A 244 -9.43 -2.97 -4.46
N GLU A 245 -9.29 -1.83 -5.14
CA GLU A 245 -8.10 -0.99 -5.09
C GLU A 245 -8.05 -0.18 -3.79
N ALA A 246 -9.18 0.40 -3.35
CA ALA A 246 -9.29 1.08 -2.05
C ALA A 246 -8.99 0.14 -0.88
N ALA A 247 -9.58 -1.06 -0.88
CA ALA A 247 -9.31 -2.09 0.11
C ALA A 247 -7.85 -2.58 0.09
N TYR A 248 -7.21 -2.57 -1.08
CA TYR A 248 -5.79 -2.90 -1.18
C TYR A 248 -4.92 -1.80 -0.55
N LEU A 249 -5.21 -0.52 -0.81
CA LEU A 249 -4.48 0.57 -0.15
C LEU A 249 -4.65 0.51 1.38
N ALA A 250 -5.87 0.26 1.86
CA ALA A 250 -6.17 0.10 3.29
C ALA A 250 -5.56 -1.16 3.92
N ALA A 251 -5.11 -2.13 3.12
CA ALA A 251 -4.40 -3.31 3.61
C ALA A 251 -2.92 -3.03 3.97
N LEU A 252 -2.34 -1.98 3.40
CA LEU A 252 -0.91 -1.67 3.47
C LEU A 252 -0.41 -1.18 4.84
N PRO A 253 -1.12 -0.30 5.60
CA PRO A 253 -0.59 0.32 6.83
C PRO A 253 0.02 -0.67 7.83
N LYS A 254 -0.57 -1.87 7.95
CA LYS A 254 -0.09 -2.93 8.85
C LYS A 254 1.35 -3.37 8.54
N ALA A 255 1.70 -3.54 7.27
CA ALA A 255 3.03 -3.99 6.85
C ALA A 255 3.23 -3.78 5.33
N PRO A 256 3.53 -2.56 4.87
CA PRO A 256 3.55 -2.24 3.44
C PRO A 256 4.50 -3.13 2.63
N ASN A 257 5.66 -3.47 3.21
CA ASN A 257 6.65 -4.34 2.57
C ASN A 257 6.20 -5.80 2.47
N ASN A 258 5.46 -6.32 3.46
CA ASN A 258 4.98 -7.71 3.48
C ASN A 258 3.77 -7.91 2.57
N TYR A 259 3.05 -6.84 2.26
CA TYR A 259 1.91 -6.81 1.34
C TYR A 259 2.26 -6.17 -0.01
N ASN A 260 3.55 -6.18 -0.35
CA ASN A 260 4.04 -5.74 -1.65
C ASN A 260 3.48 -6.67 -2.74
N PRO A 261 2.78 -6.14 -3.75
CA PRO A 261 2.02 -6.95 -4.71
C PRO A 261 2.93 -7.62 -5.75
N PHE A 262 4.17 -7.14 -5.90
CA PHE A 262 5.16 -7.71 -6.80
C PHE A 262 5.98 -8.81 -6.13
N ARG A 263 6.29 -8.64 -4.83
CA ARG A 263 7.11 -9.60 -4.08
C ARG A 263 6.28 -10.68 -3.39
N HIS A 264 5.07 -10.33 -2.94
CA HIS A 264 4.20 -11.18 -2.12
C HIS A 264 2.72 -11.10 -2.57
N PRO A 265 2.41 -11.49 -3.82
CA PRO A 265 1.06 -11.31 -4.41
C PRO A 265 -0.05 -12.01 -3.61
N GLU A 266 0.18 -13.24 -3.13
CA GLU A 266 -0.83 -13.98 -2.36
C GLU A 266 -1.10 -13.35 -0.99
N ALA A 267 -0.06 -12.81 -0.33
CA ALA A 267 -0.21 -12.12 0.95
C ALA A 267 -0.95 -10.79 0.78
N ALA A 268 -0.63 -10.04 -0.29
CA ALA A 268 -1.32 -8.82 -0.68
C ALA A 268 -2.81 -9.09 -0.95
N LYS A 269 -3.12 -10.12 -1.76
CA LYS A 269 -4.49 -10.52 -2.09
C LYS A 269 -5.27 -10.92 -0.84
N SER A 270 -4.72 -11.80 -0.02
CA SER A 270 -5.38 -12.28 1.21
C SER A 270 -5.67 -11.13 2.18
N ARG A 271 -4.76 -10.16 2.29
CA ARG A 271 -4.95 -9.00 3.17
C ARG A 271 -6.01 -8.04 2.63
N ARG A 272 -6.01 -7.74 1.32
CA ARG A 272 -7.09 -6.97 0.67
C ARG A 272 -8.45 -7.64 0.87
N ASP A 273 -8.51 -8.95 0.65
CA ASP A 273 -9.77 -9.70 0.77
C ASP A 273 -10.30 -9.67 2.22
N TRP A 274 -9.41 -9.65 3.21
CA TRP A 274 -9.76 -9.42 4.61
C TRP A 274 -10.32 -8.01 4.85
N VAL A 275 -9.77 -6.97 4.21
CA VAL A 275 -10.30 -5.60 4.31
C VAL A 275 -11.69 -5.50 3.69
N LEU A 276 -11.91 -6.11 2.52
CA LEU A 276 -13.23 -6.18 1.88
C LEU A 276 -14.27 -6.82 2.81
N GLU A 277 -13.89 -7.87 3.56
CA GLU A 277 -14.76 -8.48 4.56
C GLU A 277 -15.03 -7.55 5.76
N ARG A 278 -14.09 -6.68 6.16
CA ARG A 278 -14.35 -5.65 7.18
C ARG A 278 -15.34 -4.61 6.68
N MET A 279 -15.15 -4.12 5.46
CA MET A 279 -16.07 -3.17 4.83
C MET A 279 -17.48 -3.73 4.72
N ALA A 280 -17.64 -5.05 4.53
CA ALA A 280 -18.93 -5.73 4.53
C ALA A 280 -19.57 -5.75 5.93
N GLU A 281 -18.80 -6.09 6.96
CA GLU A 281 -19.28 -6.11 8.35
C GLU A 281 -19.73 -4.73 8.84
N ASP A 282 -19.07 -3.67 8.36
CA ASP A 282 -19.40 -2.29 8.70
C ASP A 282 -20.52 -1.71 7.81
N GLY A 283 -21.05 -2.50 6.86
CA GLY A 283 -22.16 -2.10 5.98
C GLY A 283 -21.77 -1.17 4.83
N VAL A 284 -20.48 -0.98 4.57
CA VAL A 284 -19.95 -0.13 3.49
C VAL A 284 -20.16 -0.78 2.12
N LEU A 285 -20.03 -2.10 2.05
CA LEU A 285 -20.23 -2.89 0.82
C LEU A 285 -21.23 -4.01 1.07
N ASP A 286 -22.10 -4.29 0.10
CA ASP A 286 -22.92 -5.49 0.13
C ASP A 286 -22.10 -6.76 -0.20
N ARG A 287 -22.69 -7.93 0.05
CA ARG A 287 -22.00 -9.21 -0.18
C ARG A 287 -21.65 -9.44 -1.65
N ALA A 288 -22.47 -8.96 -2.58
CA ALA A 288 -22.24 -9.16 -4.01
C ALA A 288 -21.03 -8.35 -4.49
N ALA A 289 -20.92 -7.10 -4.05
CA ALA A 289 -19.79 -6.22 -4.31
C ALA A 289 -18.49 -6.78 -3.75
N VAL A 290 -18.52 -7.37 -2.54
CA VAL A 290 -17.36 -8.02 -1.92
C VAL A 290 -16.85 -9.19 -2.75
N GLU A 291 -17.74 -10.10 -3.16
CA GLU A 291 -17.34 -11.26 -3.96
C GLU A 291 -16.83 -10.86 -5.35
N ALA A 292 -17.46 -9.87 -5.99
CA ALA A 292 -16.97 -9.30 -7.25
C ALA A 292 -15.57 -8.65 -7.10
N ALA A 293 -15.34 -7.90 -6.02
CA ALA A 293 -14.05 -7.28 -5.75
C ALA A 293 -12.94 -8.31 -5.48
N LYS A 294 -13.25 -9.39 -4.74
CA LYS A 294 -12.30 -10.48 -4.47
C LYS A 294 -11.90 -11.25 -5.74
N ALA A 295 -12.83 -11.43 -6.67
CA ALA A 295 -12.59 -12.10 -7.94
C ALA A 295 -11.64 -11.29 -8.86
N THR A 296 -11.50 -9.98 -8.62
CA THR A 296 -10.61 -9.12 -9.38
C THR A 296 -9.15 -9.32 -8.93
N PRO A 297 -8.18 -9.58 -9.84
CA PRO A 297 -6.77 -9.64 -9.45
C PRO A 297 -6.24 -8.25 -9.08
N ILE A 298 -5.23 -8.17 -8.20
CA ILE A 298 -4.55 -6.91 -7.92
C ILE A 298 -3.70 -6.54 -9.14
N GLN A 299 -4.25 -5.68 -10.00
CA GLN A 299 -3.52 -5.16 -11.16
C GLN A 299 -2.81 -3.87 -10.78
N VAL A 300 -1.54 -3.99 -10.38
CA VAL A 300 -0.70 -2.82 -10.19
C VAL A 300 -0.41 -2.23 -11.57
N ARG A 301 -0.83 -0.99 -11.75
CA ARG A 301 -0.53 -0.16 -12.92
C ARG A 301 0.18 1.07 -12.38
N PRO A 302 1.51 1.03 -12.18
CA PRO A 302 2.21 2.22 -11.77
C PRO A 302 1.85 3.34 -12.74
N GLY A 303 1.35 4.46 -12.21
CA GLY A 303 1.01 5.58 -13.05
C GLY A 303 2.19 5.91 -13.94
N ARG A 304 1.92 6.10 -15.24
CA ARG A 304 2.83 6.90 -16.05
C ARG A 304 2.80 8.28 -15.39
N PHE A 305 3.77 8.57 -14.53
CA PHE A 305 4.10 9.96 -14.24
C PHE A 305 4.20 10.63 -15.61
N ALA A 306 3.49 11.75 -15.78
CA ALA A 306 3.39 12.47 -17.06
C ALA A 306 4.70 12.39 -17.85
N GLU A 307 4.61 12.10 -19.15
CA GLU A 307 5.74 11.92 -20.08
C GLU A 307 6.97 12.72 -19.64
N ARG A 308 7.88 12.06 -18.91
CA ARG A 308 9.02 12.74 -18.31
C ARG A 308 10.06 12.98 -19.37
N VAL A 309 10.65 14.16 -19.38
CA VAL A 309 11.81 14.43 -20.21
C VAL A 309 12.99 13.61 -19.67
N PRO A 310 13.58 12.68 -20.46
CA PRO A 310 14.72 11.88 -20.01
C PRO A 310 15.98 12.76 -19.99
N ALA A 311 16.24 13.40 -18.87
CA ALA A 311 17.42 14.24 -18.68
C ALA A 311 17.91 14.19 -17.23
N GLU A 312 18.14 12.97 -16.72
CA GLU A 312 18.44 12.70 -15.31
C GLU A 312 19.68 13.46 -14.83
N TYR A 313 20.72 13.56 -15.67
CA TYR A 313 21.93 14.32 -15.33
C TYR A 313 21.65 15.82 -15.16
N PHE A 314 20.86 16.40 -16.06
CA PHE A 314 20.46 17.80 -15.96
C PHE A 314 19.55 18.03 -14.74
N ALA A 315 18.61 17.11 -14.48
CA ALA A 315 17.73 17.17 -13.33
C ALA A 315 18.50 17.13 -11.99
N GLU A 316 19.53 16.29 -11.88
CA GLU A 316 20.39 16.24 -10.69
C GLU A 316 21.20 17.52 -10.51
N GLU A 317 21.69 18.12 -11.59
CA GLU A 317 22.38 19.41 -11.50
C GLU A 317 21.42 20.52 -11.06
N VAL A 318 20.17 20.53 -11.56
CA VAL A 318 19.13 21.44 -11.05
C VAL A 318 18.87 21.20 -9.57
N ARG A 319 18.76 19.94 -9.12
CA ARG A 319 18.61 19.61 -7.70
C ARG A 319 19.76 20.17 -6.87
N ARG A 320 21.02 20.00 -7.30
CA ARG A 320 22.19 20.54 -6.60
C ARG A 320 22.13 22.06 -6.46
N GLN A 321 21.78 22.77 -7.53
CA GLN A 321 21.63 24.23 -7.50
C GLN A 321 20.49 24.70 -6.60
N LEU A 322 19.37 23.96 -6.55
CA LEU A 322 18.27 24.27 -5.65
C LEU A 322 18.67 24.08 -4.19
N ILE A 323 19.38 23.00 -3.87
CA ILE A 323 19.89 22.75 -2.50
C ILE A 323 20.87 23.84 -2.09
N GLU A 324 21.79 24.25 -2.96
CA GLU A 324 22.73 25.32 -2.68
C GLU A 324 22.02 26.66 -2.39
N ARG A 325 20.94 26.96 -3.11
CA ARG A 325 20.23 28.25 -3.01
C ARG A 325 19.17 28.30 -1.93
N PHE A 326 18.46 27.20 -1.69
CA PHE A 326 17.27 27.15 -0.83
C PHE A 326 17.41 26.17 0.34
N GLY A 327 18.47 25.37 0.38
CA GLY A 327 18.63 24.28 1.35
C GLY A 327 17.90 23.01 0.94
N GLU A 328 18.24 21.90 1.61
CA GLU A 328 17.70 20.57 1.30
C GLU A 328 16.21 20.45 1.62
N GLU A 329 15.78 21.01 2.75
CA GLU A 329 14.38 20.96 3.20
C GLU A 329 13.47 21.70 2.23
N ALA A 330 13.73 22.98 1.93
CA ALA A 330 12.92 23.72 0.97
C ALA A 330 12.92 23.06 -0.42
N THR A 331 14.03 22.46 -0.84
CA THR A 331 14.12 21.77 -2.14
C THR A 331 13.27 20.50 -2.20
N THR A 332 13.22 19.72 -1.12
CA THR A 332 12.58 18.39 -1.15
C THR A 332 11.20 18.35 -0.48
N GLN A 333 10.86 19.38 0.30
CA GLN A 333 9.67 19.45 1.15
C GLN A 333 8.90 20.77 1.01
N GLY A 334 9.50 21.79 0.37
CA GLY A 334 8.91 23.13 0.24
C GLY A 334 7.97 23.32 -0.95
N GLY A 335 7.66 22.26 -1.72
CA GLY A 335 6.70 22.35 -2.82
C GLY A 335 7.10 23.29 -3.96
N LEU A 336 8.39 23.45 -4.24
CA LEU A 336 8.86 24.39 -5.26
C LEU A 336 8.35 23.99 -6.65
N THR A 337 7.89 24.97 -7.42
CA THR A 337 7.62 24.82 -8.86
C THR A 337 8.76 25.45 -9.64
N VAL A 338 9.61 24.61 -10.24
CA VAL A 338 10.86 25.03 -10.87
C VAL A 338 10.75 24.87 -12.38
N ARG A 339 10.93 25.96 -13.13
CA ARG A 339 11.05 25.91 -14.59
C ARG A 339 12.52 26.08 -14.99
N THR A 340 13.02 25.16 -15.79
CA THR A 340 14.43 25.12 -16.20
C THR A 340 14.63 25.68 -17.61
N SER A 341 15.90 25.85 -18.00
CA SER A 341 16.29 26.22 -19.37
C SER A 341 16.40 25.01 -20.32
N LEU A 342 16.06 23.80 -19.86
CA LEU A 342 16.20 22.59 -20.66
C LEU A 342 15.23 22.63 -21.86
N ASP A 343 15.77 22.59 -23.07
CA ASP A 343 14.99 22.29 -24.27
C ASP A 343 15.04 20.76 -24.50
N PRO A 344 13.91 20.05 -24.37
CA PRO A 344 13.93 18.59 -24.51
C PRO A 344 14.32 18.11 -25.90
N ARG A 345 14.09 18.90 -26.96
CA ARG A 345 14.52 18.55 -28.32
C ARG A 345 16.03 18.58 -28.41
N LEU A 346 16.66 19.62 -27.87
CA LEU A 346 18.13 19.71 -27.85
C LEU A 346 18.74 18.61 -26.98
N GLN A 347 18.13 18.27 -25.84
CA GLN A 347 18.57 17.17 -24.99
C GLN A 347 18.56 15.83 -25.75
N GLN A 348 17.46 15.51 -26.43
CA GLN A 348 17.36 14.28 -27.23
C GLN A 348 18.41 14.21 -28.35
N LEU A 349 18.66 15.35 -29.03
CA LEU A 349 19.70 15.42 -30.06
C LEU A 349 21.10 15.24 -29.47
N ALA A 350 21.38 15.83 -28.31
CA ALA A 350 22.66 15.68 -27.61
C ALA A 350 22.89 14.23 -27.17
N ASP A 351 21.89 13.58 -26.58
CA ASP A 351 21.96 12.17 -26.16
C ASP A 351 22.22 11.25 -27.35
N ARG A 352 21.51 11.49 -28.47
CA ARG A 352 21.72 10.74 -29.71
C ARG A 352 23.14 10.95 -30.24
N ALA A 353 23.57 12.20 -30.41
CA ALA A 353 24.89 12.52 -30.96
C ALA A 353 26.04 11.93 -30.11
N LEU A 354 25.90 11.99 -28.78
CA LEU A 354 26.88 11.40 -27.87
C LEU A 354 26.94 9.87 -28.01
N ARG A 355 25.77 9.20 -28.02
CA ARG A 355 25.69 7.74 -28.15
C ARG A 355 26.22 7.26 -29.50
N GLU A 356 25.75 7.86 -30.59
CA GLU A 356 26.20 7.54 -31.94
C GLU A 356 27.71 7.77 -32.07
N GLY A 357 28.23 8.90 -31.56
CA GLY A 357 29.65 9.19 -31.56
C GLY A 357 30.49 8.15 -30.78
N GLN A 358 29.99 7.68 -29.63
CA GLN A 358 30.64 6.62 -28.84
C GLN A 358 30.60 5.27 -29.55
N ILE A 359 29.47 4.90 -30.16
CA ILE A 359 29.33 3.68 -30.95
C ILE A 359 30.27 3.72 -32.15
N ASP A 360 30.31 4.83 -32.89
CA ASP A 360 31.18 5.00 -34.04
C ASP A 360 32.67 4.99 -33.66
N TYR A 361 33.00 5.57 -32.51
CA TYR A 361 34.36 5.50 -31.96
C TYR A 361 34.73 4.05 -31.63
N ASP A 362 33.84 3.32 -30.95
CA ASP A 362 34.05 1.92 -30.57
C ASP A 362 34.17 1.02 -31.79
N ARG A 363 33.29 1.17 -32.78
CA ARG A 363 33.34 0.42 -34.05
C ARG A 363 34.62 0.69 -34.84
N ARG A 364 35.13 1.93 -34.82
CA ARG A 364 36.36 2.32 -35.55
C ARG A 364 37.66 1.85 -34.90
N ARG A 365 37.71 1.65 -33.58
CA ARG A 365 38.94 1.29 -32.85
C ARG A 365 38.90 -0.07 -32.18
N GLY A 366 37.74 -0.47 -31.69
CA GLY A 366 37.52 -1.70 -30.93
C GLY A 366 37.01 -2.86 -31.78
N GLY A 367 36.24 -2.59 -32.84
CA GLY A 367 35.72 -3.63 -33.74
C GLY A 367 34.76 -4.61 -33.05
N TRP A 368 34.53 -5.76 -33.69
CA TRP A 368 33.74 -6.85 -33.13
C TRP A 368 34.54 -7.65 -32.12
N ARG A 369 33.97 -7.80 -30.91
CA ARG A 369 34.56 -8.52 -29.77
C ARG A 369 33.92 -9.89 -29.53
N GLY A 370 33.03 -10.32 -30.41
CA GLY A 370 32.28 -11.57 -30.26
C GLY A 370 30.95 -11.40 -29.51
N PRO A 371 30.21 -12.51 -29.35
CA PRO A 371 28.90 -12.52 -28.71
C PRO A 371 28.98 -12.25 -27.20
N VAL A 372 27.89 -11.71 -26.64
CA VAL A 372 27.79 -11.40 -25.19
C VAL A 372 27.56 -12.64 -24.33
N ALA A 373 27.04 -13.72 -24.93
CA ALA A 373 26.89 -15.03 -24.30
C ALA A 373 26.75 -16.11 -25.40
N LYS A 374 26.72 -17.38 -25.01
CA LYS A 374 26.46 -18.50 -25.92
C LYS A 374 25.50 -19.49 -25.28
N ILE A 375 24.50 -19.92 -26.04
CA ILE A 375 23.56 -20.98 -25.65
C ILE A 375 24.06 -22.28 -26.28
N GLU A 376 24.51 -23.20 -25.43
CA GLU A 376 24.99 -24.52 -25.85
C GLU A 376 23.83 -25.51 -25.94
N LEU A 377 23.09 -25.45 -27.04
CA LEU A 377 22.05 -26.43 -27.38
C LEU A 377 22.31 -27.01 -28.78
N PRO A 378 22.06 -28.31 -29.01
CA PRO A 378 22.03 -28.86 -30.36
C PRO A 378 21.05 -28.07 -31.25
N ALA A 379 21.37 -27.83 -32.52
CA ALA A 379 20.60 -26.96 -33.41
C ALA A 379 19.09 -27.31 -33.47
N ALA A 380 18.74 -28.60 -33.48
CA ALA A 380 17.35 -29.07 -33.48
C ALA A 380 16.60 -28.71 -32.17
N GLN A 381 17.29 -28.68 -31.03
CA GLN A 381 16.72 -28.31 -29.73
C GLN A 381 16.67 -26.78 -29.56
N LEU A 382 17.66 -26.06 -30.11
CA LEU A 382 17.67 -24.60 -30.09
C LEU A 382 16.46 -24.03 -30.84
N ALA A 383 16.12 -24.58 -32.00
CA ALA A 383 14.96 -24.13 -32.79
C ALA A 383 13.63 -24.16 -32.00
N ALA A 384 13.47 -25.13 -31.09
CA ALA A 384 12.27 -25.30 -30.28
C ALA A 384 12.35 -24.64 -28.89
N GLY A 385 13.55 -24.54 -28.29
CA GLY A 385 13.75 -24.14 -26.89
C GLY A 385 14.45 -22.79 -26.67
N TRP A 386 14.79 -22.05 -27.73
CA TRP A 386 15.59 -20.81 -27.61
C TRP A 386 14.93 -19.74 -26.73
N THR A 387 13.59 -19.69 -26.65
CA THR A 387 12.87 -18.68 -25.86
C THR A 387 13.11 -18.84 -24.37
N GLU A 388 13.07 -20.08 -23.87
CA GLU A 388 13.32 -20.37 -22.45
C GLU A 388 14.80 -20.17 -22.11
N ALA A 389 15.68 -20.67 -22.99
CA ALA A 389 17.13 -20.51 -22.83
C ALA A 389 17.55 -19.02 -22.81
N LEU A 390 17.00 -18.20 -23.72
CA LEU A 390 17.29 -16.77 -23.76
C LEU A 390 16.68 -16.03 -22.56
N ALA A 391 15.49 -16.41 -22.10
CA ALA A 391 14.85 -15.81 -20.93
C ALA A 391 15.63 -16.05 -19.62
N ALA A 392 16.40 -17.14 -19.54
CA ALA A 392 17.24 -17.47 -18.40
C ALA A 392 18.55 -16.66 -18.33
N LEU A 393 18.96 -16.03 -19.43
CA LEU A 393 20.21 -15.26 -19.47
C LEU A 393 20.05 -13.87 -18.85
N PRO A 394 21.07 -13.39 -18.10
CA PRO A 394 21.05 -12.03 -17.61
C PRO A 394 21.14 -11.05 -18.77
N ARG A 395 20.37 -9.96 -18.68
CA ARG A 395 20.46 -8.85 -19.62
C ARG A 395 21.72 -8.04 -19.34
N PRO A 396 22.54 -7.69 -20.36
CA PRO A 396 23.71 -6.86 -20.16
C PRO A 396 23.34 -5.51 -19.52
N PRO A 397 24.08 -5.05 -18.51
CA PRO A 397 23.85 -3.75 -17.90
C PRO A 397 24.08 -2.64 -18.93
N GLY A 398 23.25 -1.60 -18.90
CA GLY A 398 23.35 -0.48 -19.83
C GLY A 398 22.86 -0.77 -21.26
N LEU A 399 22.18 -1.90 -21.50
CA LEU A 399 21.59 -2.17 -22.82
C LEU A 399 20.59 -1.08 -23.20
N LEU A 400 20.85 -0.42 -24.34
CA LEU A 400 20.01 0.65 -24.84
C LEU A 400 18.57 0.19 -25.09
N PRO A 401 17.56 1.06 -24.90
CA PRO A 401 16.15 0.73 -25.13
C PRO A 401 15.84 0.23 -26.55
N GLU A 402 16.57 0.73 -27.53
CA GLU A 402 16.51 0.38 -28.96
C GLU A 402 17.11 -1.01 -29.25
N TRP A 403 18.03 -1.50 -28.40
CA TRP A 403 18.71 -2.77 -28.63
C TRP A 403 17.97 -3.95 -28.00
N ARG A 404 18.16 -5.12 -28.58
CA ARG A 404 17.57 -6.40 -28.17
C ARG A 404 18.69 -7.42 -27.97
N GLN A 405 18.60 -8.17 -26.88
CA GLN A 405 19.42 -9.36 -26.69
C GLN A 405 18.80 -10.50 -27.51
N ALA A 406 19.50 -10.96 -28.53
CA ALA A 406 19.00 -11.93 -29.49
C ALA A 406 19.94 -13.13 -29.58
N VAL A 407 19.38 -14.31 -29.84
CA VAL A 407 20.13 -15.53 -30.11
C VAL A 407 20.15 -15.81 -31.61
N VAL A 408 21.31 -16.22 -32.12
CA VAL A 408 21.50 -16.67 -33.50
C VAL A 408 20.96 -18.08 -33.65
N LEU A 409 19.92 -18.24 -34.45
CA LEU A 409 19.22 -19.49 -34.68
C LEU A 409 19.79 -20.25 -35.88
N GLU A 410 20.11 -19.52 -36.95
CA GLU A 410 20.67 -20.06 -38.19
C GLU A 410 21.67 -19.04 -38.76
N VAL A 411 22.73 -19.52 -39.42
CA VAL A 411 23.71 -18.67 -40.10
C VAL A 411 24.03 -19.26 -41.48
N THR A 412 24.11 -18.39 -42.48
CA THR A 412 24.58 -18.68 -43.83
C THR A 412 25.76 -17.77 -44.15
N ALA A 413 26.36 -17.90 -45.34
CA ALA A 413 27.37 -16.95 -45.76
C ALA A 413 26.83 -15.50 -45.88
N GLN A 414 25.55 -15.31 -46.21
CA GLN A 414 24.98 -14.00 -46.55
C GLN A 414 24.09 -13.39 -45.46
N SER A 415 23.73 -14.16 -44.43
CA SER A 415 22.80 -13.70 -43.38
C SER A 415 22.82 -14.57 -42.13
N ALA A 416 22.28 -14.03 -41.04
CA ALA A 416 21.99 -14.77 -39.82
C ALA A 416 20.52 -14.55 -39.43
N ARG A 417 19.80 -15.62 -39.06
CA ARG A 417 18.47 -15.51 -38.45
C ARG A 417 18.63 -15.40 -36.95
N VAL A 418 18.06 -14.35 -36.37
CA VAL A 418 18.17 -14.03 -34.95
C VAL A 418 16.78 -13.98 -34.32
N GLY A 419 16.67 -14.51 -33.09
CA GLY A 419 15.44 -14.50 -32.31
C GLY A 419 15.60 -13.72 -31.01
N TRP A 420 14.59 -12.91 -30.63
CA TRP A 420 14.57 -12.24 -29.32
C TRP A 420 13.17 -12.25 -28.72
N LEU A 421 13.10 -11.96 -27.42
CA LEU A 421 11.84 -11.81 -26.68
C LEU A 421 11.47 -10.33 -26.61
N GLU A 422 10.52 -9.91 -27.44
CA GLU A 422 9.97 -8.55 -27.41
C GLU A 422 9.12 -8.38 -26.17
N ARG A 423 9.53 -7.45 -25.30
CA ARG A 423 8.74 -7.13 -24.11
C ARG A 423 7.75 -6.04 -24.49
N PRO A 424 6.43 -6.28 -24.36
CA PRO A 424 5.47 -5.21 -24.55
C PRO A 424 5.74 -4.08 -23.55
N GLU A 425 5.41 -2.85 -23.94
CA GLU A 425 5.48 -1.69 -23.03
C GLU A 425 4.67 -1.87 -21.75
N ARG A 426 3.70 -2.79 -21.76
CA ARG A 426 2.90 -3.19 -20.60
C ARG A 426 3.62 -4.33 -19.86
N PRO A 427 4.14 -4.11 -18.63
CA PRO A 427 4.94 -5.10 -17.90
C PRO A 427 4.22 -6.43 -17.63
N ASN A 428 2.88 -6.42 -17.62
CA ASN A 428 2.05 -7.55 -17.23
C ASN A 428 1.71 -8.50 -18.39
N LEU A 429 2.18 -8.22 -19.61
CA LEU A 429 1.98 -9.11 -20.75
C LEU A 429 3.23 -9.97 -20.95
N PRO A 430 3.08 -11.27 -21.28
CA PRO A 430 4.24 -12.13 -21.51
C PRO A 430 5.07 -11.61 -22.70
N PRO A 431 6.41 -11.75 -22.64
CA PRO A 431 7.27 -11.42 -23.77
C PRO A 431 6.86 -12.23 -25.00
N ARG A 432 6.90 -11.59 -26.17
CA ARG A 432 6.53 -12.23 -27.44
C ARG A 432 7.79 -12.57 -28.22
N PRO A 433 7.97 -13.81 -28.67
CA PRO A 433 9.09 -14.15 -29.53
C PRO A 433 8.98 -13.41 -30.87
N ARG A 434 10.12 -12.88 -31.32
CA ARG A 434 10.32 -12.27 -32.62
C ARG A 434 11.53 -12.90 -33.27
N ILE A 435 11.49 -13.07 -34.58
CA ILE A 435 12.59 -13.58 -35.38
C ILE A 435 12.77 -12.64 -36.57
N MET A 436 14.02 -12.29 -36.88
CA MET A 436 14.37 -11.47 -38.04
C MET A 436 15.64 -12.02 -38.69
N THR A 437 15.82 -11.68 -39.97
CA THR A 437 17.04 -11.96 -40.71
C THR A 437 17.93 -10.72 -40.68
N MET A 438 19.15 -10.88 -40.18
CA MET A 438 20.22 -9.88 -40.25
C MET A 438 21.09 -10.20 -41.47
N PRO A 439 21.10 -9.37 -42.52
CA PRO A 439 21.92 -9.61 -43.71
C PRO A 439 23.39 -9.25 -43.44
N LEU A 440 24.31 -9.83 -44.21
CA LEU A 440 25.77 -9.57 -44.10
C LEU A 440 26.10 -8.08 -44.22
N ALA A 441 25.33 -7.31 -45.01
CA ALA A 441 25.52 -5.86 -45.16
C ALA A 441 25.48 -5.13 -43.80
N GLU A 442 24.56 -5.50 -42.91
CA GLU A 442 24.44 -4.91 -41.56
C GLU A 442 25.53 -5.39 -40.59
N MET A 443 26.33 -6.40 -40.98
CA MET A 443 27.46 -6.91 -40.23
C MET A 443 28.81 -6.39 -40.74
N ALA A 444 28.83 -5.55 -41.79
CA ALA A 444 30.07 -5.09 -42.41
C ALA A 444 30.99 -4.32 -41.44
N TRP A 445 30.40 -3.67 -40.42
CA TRP A 445 31.15 -2.98 -39.36
C TRP A 445 31.89 -3.94 -38.43
N ALA A 446 31.48 -5.21 -38.35
CA ALA A 446 31.91 -6.20 -37.36
C ALA A 446 33.30 -6.81 -37.69
N ARG A 447 34.28 -5.93 -37.92
CA ARG A 447 35.68 -6.28 -38.18
C ARG A 447 36.33 -6.84 -36.92
N PRO A 448 37.08 -7.94 -36.98
CA PRO A 448 37.69 -8.51 -35.78
C PRO A 448 38.68 -7.53 -35.15
N ALA A 449 38.60 -7.41 -33.83
CA ALA A 449 39.54 -6.62 -33.03
C ALA A 449 40.93 -7.26 -33.06
N LEU A 450 41.96 -6.51 -33.47
CA LEU A 450 43.36 -6.92 -33.42
C LEU A 450 44.10 -6.18 -32.29
N PRO A 451 45.28 -6.67 -31.84
CA PRO A 451 46.11 -5.97 -30.87
C PRO A 451 46.39 -4.51 -31.27
N GLU A 452 46.64 -3.66 -30.27
CA GLU A 452 46.95 -2.23 -30.45
C GLU A 452 45.81 -1.40 -31.09
N ASN A 453 44.55 -1.80 -30.87
CA ASN A 453 43.36 -1.12 -31.42
C ASN A 453 43.34 -1.06 -32.96
N ARG A 454 43.89 -2.08 -33.62
CA ARG A 454 43.79 -2.27 -35.06
C ARG A 454 42.56 -3.11 -35.40
N LEU A 455 42.03 -2.92 -36.61
CA LEU A 455 40.90 -3.68 -37.12
C LEU A 455 41.35 -4.61 -38.24
N GLY A 456 40.91 -5.87 -38.20
CA GLY A 456 41.10 -6.82 -39.29
C GLY A 456 40.28 -6.47 -40.54
N PRO A 457 40.28 -7.31 -41.59
CA PRO A 457 39.48 -7.06 -42.80
C PRO A 457 37.97 -7.04 -42.49
N ALA A 458 37.19 -6.43 -43.39
CA ALA A 458 35.73 -6.54 -43.34
C ALA A 458 35.30 -8.00 -43.53
N PRO A 459 34.31 -8.49 -42.76
CA PRO A 459 33.83 -9.86 -42.88
C PRO A 459 33.24 -10.09 -44.28
N ARG A 460 33.55 -11.25 -44.87
CA ARG A 460 33.06 -11.66 -46.20
C ARG A 460 31.89 -12.62 -46.12
N ALA A 461 31.64 -13.18 -44.95
CA ALA A 461 30.53 -14.06 -44.68
C ALA A 461 30.00 -13.84 -43.25
N ALA A 462 28.69 -14.00 -43.03
CA ALA A 462 28.10 -13.84 -41.71
C ALA A 462 28.63 -14.89 -40.71
N THR A 463 29.06 -16.05 -41.21
CA THR A 463 29.74 -17.10 -40.45
C THR A 463 31.10 -16.68 -39.87
N GLU A 464 31.71 -15.61 -40.37
CA GLU A 464 32.93 -15.02 -39.79
C GLU A 464 32.64 -14.12 -38.58
N VAL A 465 31.38 -13.70 -38.41
CA VAL A 465 30.96 -12.76 -37.36
C VAL A 465 30.23 -13.49 -36.23
N VAL A 466 29.30 -14.38 -36.57
CA VAL A 466 28.43 -15.09 -35.63
C VAL A 466 28.28 -16.57 -35.94
N SER A 467 27.98 -17.36 -34.92
CA SER A 467 27.68 -18.79 -34.97
C SER A 467 26.32 -19.12 -34.38
N VAL A 468 25.74 -20.27 -34.75
CA VAL A 468 24.50 -20.76 -34.13
C VAL A 468 24.67 -20.89 -32.62
N GLY A 469 23.69 -20.38 -31.87
CA GLY A 469 23.71 -20.34 -30.41
C GLY A 469 24.37 -19.09 -29.82
N ASP A 470 25.05 -18.27 -30.62
CA ASP A 470 25.61 -17.01 -30.15
C ASP A 470 24.50 -16.05 -29.71
N VAL A 471 24.71 -15.38 -28.59
CA VAL A 471 23.81 -14.33 -28.10
C VAL A 471 24.47 -12.99 -28.37
N VAL A 472 23.81 -12.18 -29.19
CA VAL A 472 24.29 -10.90 -29.69
C VAL A 472 23.32 -9.79 -29.36
N LEU A 473 23.81 -8.54 -29.40
CA LEU A 473 22.98 -7.36 -29.26
C LEU A 473 22.62 -6.87 -30.66
N VAL A 474 21.32 -6.76 -30.94
CA VAL A 474 20.81 -6.33 -32.24
C VAL A 474 19.92 -5.13 -32.09
N GLU A 475 19.98 -4.22 -33.05
CA GLU A 475 19.06 -3.09 -33.16
C GLU A 475 18.08 -3.39 -34.31
N PRO A 476 16.79 -3.61 -34.03
CA PRO A 476 15.80 -3.76 -35.09
C PRO A 476 15.67 -2.46 -35.87
N LEU A 477 16.08 -2.47 -37.14
CA LEU A 477 15.92 -1.32 -38.01
C LEU A 477 14.44 -1.19 -38.44
N PRO A 478 13.89 0.04 -38.55
CA PRO A 478 12.56 0.24 -39.10
C PRO A 478 12.53 -0.29 -40.54
N ALA A 479 11.39 -0.89 -40.94
CA ALA A 479 11.21 -1.28 -42.33
C ALA A 479 11.34 -0.02 -43.21
N GLU A 480 12.23 -0.05 -44.20
CA GLU A 480 12.28 1.03 -45.19
C GLU A 480 10.88 1.18 -45.81
N PRO A 481 10.34 2.40 -45.91
CA PRO A 481 9.11 2.61 -46.64
C PRO A 481 9.34 2.11 -48.07
N ALA A 482 8.48 1.20 -48.54
CA ALA A 482 8.53 0.73 -49.92
C ALA A 482 8.49 1.94 -50.85
N VAL A 483 9.56 2.13 -51.63
CA VAL A 483 9.72 3.21 -52.61
C VAL A 483 8.76 3.02 -53.77
#